data_AF-A0A8H3VDD5-F1
#
_entry.id   AF-A0A8H3VDD5-F1
#
_cell.length_a   1.000
_cell.length_b   1.000
_cell.length_c   1.000
_cell.angle_alpha   90.00
_cell.angle_beta   90.00
_cell.angle_gamma   90.00
#
_symmetry.space_group_name_H-M   'P 1'
#
loop_
_entity.id
_entity.type
_entity.pdbx_description
1 polymer ?
#
loop_
_entity_poly.entity_id
_entity_poly.type
_entity_poly.pdbx_seq_one_letter_code
_entity_poly.pdbx_strand_id
1 'polypeptide(L)'
;MKPDPTRLRQVALVVRDLKEARRVLTRVLGTEVCYVDPGVSKFGLENFLLPLGGDLLEVVSPTRPNTTAGRLLDRRGDSGYMIIMQNLDASARCKYIESLGHDVIWGYSHDDVECVQYHPRGIKGGMMPELDSHAPTKENLIPLKDRFSKWHASRPLSKFTLTSRDKMGALKYVEELQKKKQSDVLRFLLRVRCWELRQLKVIHRASRPSRPDKARRLGYKAKQGYVIYRIRVRRGGRKRPSPKGATYGKPTNQGINQLKYQRSLRSTAEERVGKRCANLRVLNSYWINQDSTYKYYEIILVDPQHKAIRRDPRINWIVNPVHKHRESRGLTATGKKSRGLGKGHRYNKTTAGRRKTWKKHNTLSLWRYR
;
A
#
# COMPACT_ATOMS: atom_id res chain seq x y z
N MET A 1 -27.28 0.07 -33.52
CA MET A 1 -27.22 -0.60 -32.20
C MET A 1 -26.28 0.18 -31.28
N LYS A 2 -26.61 0.30 -30.00
CA LYS A 2 -25.68 0.84 -29.00
C LYS A 2 -24.49 -0.14 -28.91
N PRO A 3 -23.23 0.31 -28.94
CA PRO A 3 -22.10 -0.61 -28.92
C PRO A 3 -22.12 -1.41 -27.62
N ASP A 4 -22.09 -2.73 -27.73
CA ASP A 4 -21.95 -3.61 -26.58
C ASP A 4 -20.63 -3.31 -25.84
N PRO A 5 -20.61 -3.48 -24.51
CA PRO A 5 -19.43 -3.16 -23.72
C PRO A 5 -18.24 -4.03 -24.14
N THR A 6 -17.14 -3.39 -24.51
CA THR A 6 -15.85 -4.05 -24.72
C THR A 6 -15.04 -4.02 -23.42
N ARG A 7 -14.43 -5.14 -23.04
CA ARG A 7 -13.59 -5.25 -21.84
C ARG A 7 -12.16 -5.63 -22.19
N LEU A 8 -11.17 -4.90 -21.66
CA LEU A 8 -9.76 -5.31 -21.76
C LEU A 8 -9.51 -6.59 -20.96
N ARG A 9 -8.88 -7.59 -21.60
CA ARG A 9 -8.58 -8.90 -20.99
C ARG A 9 -7.10 -9.23 -20.95
N GLN A 10 -6.36 -8.75 -21.93
CA GLN A 10 -4.94 -9.03 -22.00
C GLN A 10 -4.19 -7.89 -22.66
N VAL A 11 -2.98 -7.65 -22.17
CA VAL A 11 -2.02 -6.73 -22.78
C VAL A 11 -0.77 -7.53 -23.08
N ALA A 12 -0.30 -7.46 -24.32
CA ALA A 12 0.97 -8.07 -24.71
C ALA A 12 2.05 -7.01 -24.81
N LEU A 13 3.22 -7.31 -24.23
CA LEU A 13 4.44 -6.52 -24.35
C LEU A 13 5.44 -7.27 -25.21
N VAL A 14 6.22 -6.54 -26.02
CA VAL A 14 7.37 -7.10 -26.72
C VAL A 14 8.65 -6.64 -26.03
N VAL A 15 9.57 -7.58 -25.80
CA VAL A 15 10.86 -7.33 -25.14
C VAL A 15 12.00 -7.99 -25.91
N ARG A 16 13.22 -7.46 -25.73
CA ARG A 16 14.43 -8.06 -26.29
C ARG A 16 14.95 -9.25 -25.47
N ASP A 17 14.87 -9.18 -24.14
CA ASP A 17 15.30 -10.25 -23.23
C ASP A 17 14.10 -10.82 -22.44
N LEU A 18 13.59 -11.95 -22.93
CA LEU A 18 12.44 -12.61 -22.30
C LEU A 18 12.78 -13.15 -20.90
N LYS A 19 14.02 -13.61 -20.68
CA LYS A 19 14.44 -14.21 -19.40
C LYS A 19 14.53 -13.16 -18.31
N GLU A 20 15.13 -12.01 -18.62
CA GLU A 20 15.22 -10.90 -17.70
C GLU A 20 13.84 -10.29 -17.42
N ALA A 21 13.01 -10.10 -18.45
CA ALA A 21 11.64 -9.63 -18.27
C ALA A 21 10.84 -10.57 -17.36
N ARG A 22 10.95 -11.89 -17.54
CA ARG A 22 10.33 -12.89 -16.65
C ARG A 22 10.80 -12.71 -15.22
N ARG A 23 12.10 -12.60 -14.98
CA ARG A 23 12.69 -12.45 -13.64
C ARG A 23 12.22 -11.17 -12.96
N VAL A 24 12.22 -10.04 -13.68
CA VAL A 24 11.81 -8.74 -13.14
C VAL A 24 10.31 -8.72 -12.86
N LEU A 25 9.48 -9.13 -13.81
CA LEU A 25 8.02 -9.03 -13.67
C LEU A 25 7.48 -9.98 -12.60
N THR A 26 7.94 -11.23 -12.56
CA THR A 26 7.54 -12.17 -11.49
C THR A 26 7.94 -11.65 -10.11
N ARG A 27 9.13 -11.08 -9.97
CA ARG A 27 9.62 -10.50 -8.72
C ARG A 27 8.89 -9.23 -8.29
N VAL A 28 8.59 -8.34 -9.24
CA VAL A 28 7.96 -7.03 -8.98
C VAL A 28 6.46 -7.19 -8.72
N LEU A 29 5.78 -7.96 -9.57
CA LEU A 29 4.35 -8.22 -9.44
C LEU A 29 4.05 -9.26 -8.35
N GLY A 30 5.04 -10.06 -7.95
CA GLY A 30 4.86 -11.11 -6.94
C GLY A 30 3.94 -12.22 -7.45
N THR A 31 4.09 -12.59 -8.72
CA THR A 31 3.31 -13.64 -9.37
C THR A 31 4.24 -14.59 -10.12
N GLU A 32 3.70 -15.75 -10.50
CA GLU A 32 4.39 -16.75 -11.29
C GLU A 32 3.89 -16.76 -12.73
N VAL A 33 4.67 -17.36 -13.62
CA VAL A 33 4.22 -17.64 -14.99
C VAL A 33 3.09 -18.66 -14.93
N CYS A 34 1.91 -18.26 -15.38
CA CYS A 34 0.75 -19.15 -15.39
C CYS A 34 0.71 -20.02 -16.66
N TYR A 35 1.28 -19.54 -17.76
CA TYR A 35 1.29 -20.25 -19.03
C TYR A 35 2.43 -19.81 -19.95
N VAL A 36 2.88 -20.71 -20.81
CA VAL A 36 3.77 -20.45 -21.93
C VAL A 36 3.08 -21.06 -23.14
N ASP A 37 2.75 -20.24 -24.13
CA ASP A 37 1.98 -20.65 -25.29
C ASP A 37 2.91 -21.18 -26.39
N PRO A 38 2.92 -22.48 -26.71
CA PRO A 38 3.70 -22.97 -27.84
C PRO A 38 3.16 -22.46 -29.19
N GLY A 39 1.91 -22.02 -29.25
CA GLY A 39 1.23 -21.53 -30.45
C GLY A 39 1.84 -20.25 -31.02
N VAL A 40 2.50 -19.41 -30.20
CA VAL A 40 3.13 -18.18 -30.71
C VAL A 40 4.37 -18.44 -31.58
N SER A 41 4.91 -19.66 -31.52
CA SER A 41 6.04 -20.08 -32.37
C SER A 41 5.73 -20.00 -33.86
N LYS A 42 4.45 -20.15 -34.27
CA LYS A 42 4.00 -19.99 -35.65
C LYS A 42 4.24 -18.57 -36.20
N PHE A 43 4.31 -17.59 -35.30
CA PHE A 43 4.64 -16.20 -35.62
C PHE A 43 6.12 -15.86 -35.43
N GLY A 44 6.97 -16.86 -35.16
CA GLY A 44 8.39 -16.68 -34.87
C GLY A 44 8.64 -16.00 -33.52
N LEU A 45 7.75 -16.22 -32.54
CA LEU A 45 7.84 -15.64 -31.20
C LEU A 45 7.95 -16.74 -30.14
N GLU A 46 8.50 -16.40 -28.99
CA GLU A 46 8.33 -17.10 -27.72
C GLU A 46 7.63 -16.16 -26.73
N ASN A 47 6.91 -16.72 -25.75
CA ASN A 47 6.19 -15.89 -24.79
C ASN A 47 6.17 -16.47 -23.37
N PHE A 48 5.62 -15.68 -22.45
CA PHE A 48 5.06 -16.17 -21.20
C PHE A 48 3.89 -15.28 -20.77
N LEU A 49 2.98 -15.83 -19.99
CA LEU A 49 1.83 -15.13 -19.44
C LEU A 49 1.90 -15.05 -17.92
N LEU A 50 1.51 -13.91 -17.38
CA LEU A 50 1.39 -13.63 -15.96
C LEU A 50 -0.06 -13.26 -15.61
N PRO A 51 -0.64 -13.81 -14.54
CA PRO A 51 -1.96 -13.40 -14.09
C PRO A 51 -1.88 -12.05 -13.37
N LEU A 52 -2.77 -11.11 -13.72
CA LEU A 52 -2.84 -9.78 -13.11
C LEU A 52 -4.29 -9.39 -12.83
N GLY A 53 -4.72 -9.52 -11.57
CA GLY A 53 -6.02 -8.98 -11.12
C GLY A 53 -7.26 -9.67 -11.68
N GLY A 54 -7.09 -10.83 -12.36
CA GLY A 54 -8.15 -11.55 -13.06
C GLY A 54 -8.00 -11.52 -14.58
N ASP A 55 -7.09 -10.70 -15.10
CA ASP A 55 -6.76 -10.57 -16.51
C ASP A 55 -5.30 -11.01 -16.75
N LEU A 56 -4.79 -10.94 -17.97
CA LEU A 56 -3.47 -11.48 -18.34
C LEU A 56 -2.49 -10.39 -18.80
N LEU A 57 -1.23 -10.53 -18.39
CA LEU A 57 -0.10 -9.82 -18.97
C LEU A 57 0.73 -10.84 -19.75
N GLU A 58 0.79 -10.66 -21.06
CA GLU A 58 1.64 -11.47 -21.94
C GLU A 58 2.92 -10.71 -22.25
N VAL A 59 4.03 -11.44 -22.32
CA VAL A 59 5.31 -10.90 -22.78
C VAL A 59 5.82 -11.80 -23.87
N VAL A 60 6.10 -11.22 -25.03
CA VAL A 60 6.60 -11.91 -26.22
C VAL A 60 8.02 -11.44 -26.55
N SER A 61 8.80 -12.32 -27.14
CA SER A 61 10.12 -12.02 -27.69
C SER A 61 10.29 -12.72 -29.04
N PRO A 62 10.86 -12.06 -30.05
CA PRO A 62 11.09 -12.68 -31.35
C PRO A 62 12.21 -13.74 -31.29
N THR A 63 11.95 -14.92 -31.85
CA THR A 63 12.94 -16.02 -31.99
C THR A 63 13.55 -16.09 -33.38
N ARG A 64 12.96 -15.41 -34.36
CA ARG A 64 13.43 -15.36 -35.75
C ARG A 64 13.62 -13.92 -36.21
N PRO A 65 14.57 -13.65 -37.12
CA PRO A 65 14.72 -12.33 -37.72
C PRO A 65 13.46 -11.95 -38.51
N ASN A 66 13.24 -10.64 -38.64
CA ASN A 66 12.22 -10.06 -39.53
C ASN A 66 10.75 -10.42 -39.19
N THR A 67 10.44 -10.73 -37.93
CA THR A 67 9.06 -10.86 -37.44
C THR A 67 8.39 -9.49 -37.27
N THR A 68 7.05 -9.46 -37.25
CA THR A 68 6.30 -8.21 -37.01
C THR A 68 6.64 -7.59 -35.65
N ALA A 69 6.71 -8.40 -34.59
CA ALA A 69 7.12 -7.95 -33.26
C ALA A 69 8.59 -7.48 -33.26
N GLY A 70 9.49 -8.17 -33.96
CA GLY A 70 10.89 -7.78 -34.10
C GLY A 70 11.05 -6.40 -34.76
N ARG A 71 10.35 -6.14 -35.88
CA ARG A 71 10.38 -4.83 -36.54
C ARG A 71 9.85 -3.69 -35.66
N LEU A 72 8.85 -3.98 -34.80
CA LEU A 72 8.35 -3.00 -33.83
C LEU A 72 9.39 -2.74 -32.73
N LEU A 73 9.98 -3.81 -32.20
CA LEU A 73 11.02 -3.78 -31.17
C LEU A 73 12.26 -3.01 -31.64
N ASP A 74 12.68 -3.17 -32.89
CA ASP A 74 13.82 -2.43 -33.44
C ASP A 74 13.53 -0.92 -33.62
N ARG A 75 12.27 -0.57 -33.89
CA ARG A 75 11.87 0.82 -34.07
C ARG A 75 11.69 1.57 -32.75
N ARG A 76 11.28 0.88 -31.68
CA ARG A 76 10.79 1.52 -30.45
C ARG A 76 11.41 1.01 -29.15
N GLY A 77 12.21 -0.06 -29.21
CA GLY A 77 12.63 -0.80 -28.04
C GLY A 77 11.48 -1.53 -27.35
N ASP A 78 11.74 -2.02 -26.14
CA ASP A 78 10.77 -2.74 -25.31
C ASP A 78 9.50 -1.91 -25.12
N SER A 79 8.36 -2.42 -25.58
CA SER A 79 7.14 -1.62 -25.72
C SER A 79 5.87 -2.46 -25.76
N GLY A 80 4.71 -1.79 -25.78
CA GLY A 80 3.42 -2.44 -25.97
C GLY A 80 3.28 -3.01 -27.38
N TYR A 81 2.82 -4.25 -27.47
CA TYR A 81 2.65 -4.96 -28.74
C TYR A 81 1.18 -5.10 -29.12
N MET A 82 0.37 -5.72 -28.25
CA MET A 82 -1.04 -5.98 -28.52
C MET A 82 -1.94 -5.57 -27.35
N ILE A 83 -3.17 -5.22 -27.68
CA ILE A 83 -4.28 -5.14 -26.72
C ILE A 83 -5.34 -6.15 -27.13
N ILE A 84 -5.72 -7.02 -26.21
CA ILE A 84 -6.70 -8.07 -26.46
C ILE A 84 -7.90 -7.79 -25.58
N MET A 85 -9.02 -7.57 -26.24
CA MET A 85 -10.26 -7.14 -25.65
C MET A 85 -11.35 -8.17 -25.94
N GLN A 86 -12.31 -8.28 -25.03
CA GLN A 86 -13.44 -9.17 -25.18
C GLN A 86 -14.72 -8.38 -25.51
N ASN A 87 -15.50 -8.91 -26.44
CA ASN A 87 -16.86 -8.50 -26.78
C ASN A 87 -17.84 -9.67 -26.56
N LEU A 88 -19.15 -9.39 -26.59
CA LEU A 88 -20.19 -10.41 -26.63
C LEU A 88 -20.27 -11.09 -28.01
N ASP A 89 -20.06 -10.34 -29.09
CA ASP A 89 -20.16 -10.82 -30.47
C ASP A 89 -19.03 -10.19 -31.30
N ALA A 90 -17.90 -10.88 -31.44
CA ALA A 90 -16.75 -10.38 -32.18
C ALA A 90 -17.03 -10.37 -33.69
N SER A 91 -17.74 -11.37 -34.22
CA SER A 91 -18.18 -11.42 -35.62
C SER A 91 -19.01 -10.21 -36.05
N ALA A 92 -20.08 -9.87 -35.32
CA ALA A 92 -20.90 -8.69 -35.64
C ALA A 92 -20.09 -7.40 -35.49
N ARG A 93 -19.21 -7.34 -34.48
CA ARG A 93 -18.35 -6.18 -34.26
C ARG A 93 -17.28 -6.03 -35.34
N CYS A 94 -16.77 -7.13 -35.89
CA CYS A 94 -15.84 -7.14 -37.01
C CYS A 94 -16.46 -6.49 -38.24
N LYS A 95 -17.65 -6.93 -38.66
CA LYS A 95 -18.38 -6.34 -39.80
C LYS A 95 -18.57 -4.83 -39.64
N TYR A 96 -18.87 -4.38 -38.41
CA TYR A 96 -18.98 -2.97 -38.10
C TYR A 96 -17.63 -2.23 -38.22
N ILE A 97 -16.54 -2.79 -37.68
CA ILE A 97 -15.20 -2.20 -37.74
C ILE A 97 -14.69 -2.13 -39.20
N GLU A 98 -14.93 -3.16 -39.99
CA GLU A 98 -14.61 -3.19 -41.42
C GLU A 98 -15.41 -2.12 -42.18
N SER A 99 -16.68 -1.91 -41.83
CA SER A 99 -17.50 -0.82 -42.43
C SER A 99 -16.96 0.59 -42.14
N LEU A 100 -16.12 0.74 -41.11
CA LEU A 100 -15.42 1.99 -40.78
C LEU A 100 -14.04 2.12 -41.48
N GLY A 101 -13.66 1.15 -42.33
CA GLY A 101 -12.43 1.18 -43.11
C GLY A 101 -11.19 0.65 -42.39
N HIS A 102 -11.34 -0.25 -41.42
CA HIS A 102 -10.23 -0.90 -40.73
C HIS A 102 -10.02 -2.35 -41.20
N ASP A 103 -8.79 -2.68 -41.53
CA ASP A 103 -8.41 -3.99 -42.11
C ASP A 103 -8.26 -5.08 -41.03
N VAL A 104 -8.82 -6.27 -41.29
CA VAL A 104 -8.57 -7.50 -40.52
C VAL A 104 -7.30 -8.16 -41.04
N ILE A 105 -6.35 -8.50 -40.16
CA ILE A 105 -5.10 -9.19 -40.53
C ILE A 105 -5.23 -10.70 -40.36
N TRP A 106 -5.91 -11.12 -39.30
CA TRP A 106 -6.02 -12.52 -38.95
C TRP A 106 -7.29 -12.77 -38.15
N GLY A 107 -7.87 -13.95 -38.30
CA GLY A 107 -9.01 -14.38 -37.52
C GLY A 107 -8.99 -15.88 -37.31
N TYR A 108 -9.59 -16.31 -36.21
CA TYR A 108 -9.75 -17.71 -35.86
C TYR A 108 -11.07 -17.91 -35.13
N SER A 109 -11.79 -18.95 -35.52
CA SER A 109 -13.02 -19.37 -34.86
C SER A 109 -12.87 -20.83 -34.46
N HIS A 110 -13.13 -21.12 -33.19
CA HIS A 110 -13.08 -22.48 -32.64
C HIS A 110 -14.04 -22.62 -31.47
N ASP A 111 -14.96 -23.56 -31.60
CA ASP A 111 -16.03 -23.86 -30.65
C ASP A 111 -16.81 -22.61 -30.20
N ASP A 112 -16.63 -22.20 -28.93
CA ASP A 112 -17.29 -21.06 -28.31
C ASP A 112 -16.48 -19.76 -28.43
N VAL A 113 -15.36 -19.77 -29.17
CA VAL A 113 -14.41 -18.66 -29.26
C VAL A 113 -14.32 -18.12 -30.68
N GLU A 114 -14.42 -16.81 -30.81
CA GLU A 114 -14.00 -16.08 -32.01
C GLU A 114 -12.90 -15.10 -31.63
N CYS A 115 -11.87 -15.00 -32.45
CA CYS A 115 -10.75 -14.09 -32.29
C CYS A 115 -10.52 -13.36 -33.62
N VAL A 116 -10.42 -12.03 -33.57
CA VAL A 116 -10.17 -11.19 -34.74
C VAL A 116 -9.08 -10.17 -34.42
N GLN A 117 -8.01 -10.18 -35.21
CA GLN A 117 -6.89 -9.24 -35.11
C GLN A 117 -6.96 -8.20 -36.23
N TYR A 118 -6.82 -6.92 -35.88
CA TYR A 118 -6.90 -5.81 -36.85
C TYR A 118 -5.57 -5.12 -37.07
N HIS A 119 -5.42 -4.48 -38.22
CA HIS A 119 -4.22 -3.72 -38.52
C HIS A 119 -4.08 -2.50 -37.59
N PRO A 120 -2.89 -2.25 -36.99
CA PRO A 120 -2.68 -1.12 -36.08
C PRO A 120 -2.67 0.25 -36.80
N ARG A 121 -3.06 0.31 -38.09
CA ARG A 121 -3.01 1.53 -38.88
C ARG A 121 -4.07 2.50 -38.33
N GLY A 122 -3.66 3.73 -38.05
CA GLY A 122 -4.52 4.74 -37.42
C GLY A 122 -4.59 4.69 -35.90
N ILE A 123 -4.04 3.66 -35.24
CA ILE A 123 -3.99 3.59 -33.77
C ILE A 123 -2.72 4.27 -33.27
N LYS A 124 -2.89 5.36 -32.50
CA LYS A 124 -1.77 6.07 -31.88
C LYS A 124 -1.03 5.13 -30.93
N GLY A 125 0.27 4.97 -31.15
CA GLY A 125 1.07 3.99 -30.42
C GLY A 125 1.18 2.64 -31.10
N GLY A 126 0.57 2.41 -32.27
CA GLY A 126 0.82 1.26 -33.14
C GLY A 126 0.59 -0.11 -32.49
N MET A 127 -0.15 -0.17 -31.39
CA MET A 127 -0.52 -1.43 -30.75
C MET A 127 -1.56 -2.12 -31.60
N MET A 128 -1.37 -3.42 -31.83
CA MET A 128 -2.30 -4.23 -32.61
C MET A 128 -3.48 -4.63 -31.74
N PRO A 129 -4.71 -4.25 -32.10
CA PRO A 129 -5.89 -4.64 -31.35
C PRO A 129 -6.38 -6.02 -31.79
N GLU A 130 -6.81 -6.79 -30.81
CA GLU A 130 -7.49 -8.07 -30.97
C GLU A 130 -8.83 -8.00 -30.24
N LEU A 131 -9.86 -8.50 -30.89
CA LEU A 131 -11.20 -8.60 -30.32
C LEU A 131 -11.64 -10.05 -30.31
N ASP A 132 -11.85 -10.55 -29.11
CA ASP A 132 -12.32 -11.90 -28.87
C ASP A 132 -13.78 -11.90 -28.43
N SER A 133 -14.53 -12.93 -28.76
CA SER A 133 -15.79 -13.25 -28.10
C SER A 133 -15.79 -14.67 -27.59
N HIS A 134 -16.44 -14.83 -26.44
CA HIS A 134 -16.73 -16.13 -25.84
C HIS A 134 -18.24 -16.26 -25.73
N ALA A 135 -18.81 -17.26 -26.39
CA ALA A 135 -20.22 -17.59 -26.22
C ALA A 135 -20.46 -18.07 -24.78
N PRO A 136 -21.62 -17.76 -24.16
CA PRO A 136 -21.97 -18.31 -22.86
C PRO A 136 -22.01 -19.86 -22.90
N THR A 137 -21.27 -20.50 -22.00
CA THR A 137 -21.28 -21.96 -21.82
C THR A 137 -21.89 -22.35 -20.48
N LYS A 138 -22.14 -23.65 -20.25
CA LYS A 138 -22.66 -24.15 -18.96
C LYS A 138 -21.71 -23.84 -17.80
N GLU A 139 -20.39 -23.83 -18.05
CA GLU A 139 -19.35 -23.49 -17.07
C GLU A 139 -19.08 -21.97 -16.95
N ASN A 140 -19.53 -21.18 -17.94
CA ASN A 140 -19.30 -19.75 -18.00
C ASN A 140 -20.48 -18.97 -18.61
N LEU A 141 -21.55 -18.83 -17.82
CA LEU A 141 -22.80 -18.19 -18.25
C LEU A 141 -22.68 -16.68 -18.56
N ILE A 142 -21.65 -16.00 -18.02
CA ILE A 142 -21.49 -14.54 -18.14
C ILE A 142 -20.04 -14.14 -18.47
N PRO A 143 -19.50 -14.59 -19.61
CA PRO A 143 -18.07 -14.53 -19.92
C PRO A 143 -17.51 -13.11 -19.90
N LEU A 144 -18.26 -12.10 -20.36
CA LEU A 144 -17.82 -10.70 -20.36
C LEU A 144 -17.86 -10.06 -18.96
N LYS A 145 -18.84 -10.41 -18.13
CA LYS A 145 -19.04 -9.84 -16.79
C LYS A 145 -18.24 -10.56 -15.70
N ASP A 146 -17.76 -11.78 -15.97
CA ASP A 146 -16.94 -12.53 -15.02
C ASP A 146 -15.64 -11.77 -14.72
N ARG A 147 -15.38 -11.55 -13.44
CA ARG A 147 -14.19 -10.87 -12.96
C ARG A 147 -12.91 -11.53 -13.47
N PHE A 148 -12.88 -12.85 -13.58
CA PHE A 148 -11.71 -13.59 -14.06
C PHE A 148 -11.85 -13.92 -15.54
N SER A 149 -10.80 -13.64 -16.31
CA SER A 149 -10.65 -14.11 -17.69
C SER A 149 -10.42 -15.62 -17.63
N LYS A 150 -11.49 -16.39 -17.84
CA LYS A 150 -11.42 -17.84 -18.04
C LYS A 150 -10.88 -18.06 -19.45
N TRP A 151 -9.57 -17.92 -19.60
CA TRP A 151 -8.89 -18.18 -20.87
C TRP A 151 -9.03 -19.67 -21.24
N HIS A 152 -9.22 -19.97 -22.51
CA HIS A 152 -9.45 -21.31 -23.06
C HIS A 152 -8.26 -22.26 -22.85
N ALA A 153 -7.05 -21.73 -22.65
CA ALA A 153 -5.86 -22.52 -22.28
C ALA A 153 -5.56 -22.55 -20.76
N SER A 154 -6.39 -21.89 -19.93
CA SER A 154 -6.25 -22.01 -18.47
C SER A 154 -6.78 -23.39 -18.03
N ARG A 155 -5.85 -24.31 -17.77
CA ARG A 155 -6.14 -25.61 -17.17
C ARG A 155 -7.10 -25.44 -15.97
N PRO A 156 -7.95 -26.44 -15.67
CA PRO A 156 -8.97 -26.34 -14.64
C PRO A 156 -8.38 -25.80 -13.34
N LEU A 157 -9.13 -24.90 -12.69
CA LEU A 157 -8.81 -24.25 -11.40
C LEU A 157 -8.36 -25.25 -10.32
N SER A 158 -8.63 -26.55 -10.48
CA SER A 158 -8.17 -27.64 -9.62
C SER A 158 -6.65 -27.81 -9.56
N LYS A 159 -5.88 -27.35 -10.56
CA LYS A 159 -4.40 -27.37 -10.53
C LYS A 159 -3.76 -26.03 -10.15
N PHE A 160 -4.54 -24.96 -9.96
CA PHE A 160 -4.10 -23.82 -9.16
C PHE A 160 -4.20 -24.19 -7.67
N THR A 161 -3.46 -25.22 -7.27
CA THR A 161 -3.13 -25.40 -5.87
C THR A 161 -2.22 -24.23 -5.49
N LEU A 162 -2.83 -23.13 -5.05
CA LEU A 162 -2.18 -22.22 -4.11
C LEU A 162 -1.61 -23.12 -3.03
N THR A 163 -0.31 -23.39 -3.10
CA THR A 163 0.37 -24.21 -2.09
C THR A 163 -0.02 -23.60 -0.75
N SER A 164 -0.62 -24.41 0.11
CA SER A 164 -1.21 -23.97 1.37
C SER A 164 -0.21 -23.30 2.33
N ARG A 165 1.07 -23.28 1.96
CA ARG A 165 2.17 -22.62 2.67
C ARG A 165 2.18 -21.09 2.55
N ASP A 166 1.56 -20.48 1.53
CA ASP A 166 1.69 -19.03 1.28
C ASP A 166 0.37 -18.23 1.28
N LYS A 167 -0.68 -18.72 1.94
CA LYS A 167 -1.88 -17.90 2.20
C LYS A 167 -1.62 -16.86 3.29
N MET A 168 -0.80 -15.85 2.98
CA MET A 168 -0.69 -14.66 3.82
C MET A 168 -2.03 -13.92 3.84
N GLY A 169 -2.54 -13.56 5.03
CA GLY A 169 -3.77 -12.76 5.12
C GLY A 169 -3.60 -11.38 4.47
N ALA A 170 -4.67 -10.77 3.95
CA ALA A 170 -4.62 -9.47 3.25
C ALA A 170 -3.83 -8.37 3.98
N LEU A 171 -3.91 -8.32 5.32
CA LEU A 171 -3.17 -7.34 6.14
C LEU A 171 -1.65 -7.55 6.14
N LYS A 172 -1.19 -8.78 5.89
CA LYS A 172 0.22 -9.12 5.79
C LYS A 172 0.82 -8.57 4.50
N TYR A 173 0.12 -8.67 3.37
CA TYR A 173 0.54 -8.01 2.12
C TYR A 173 0.64 -6.48 2.29
N VAL A 174 -0.35 -5.86 2.93
CA VAL A 174 -0.31 -4.41 3.22
C VAL A 174 0.90 -4.06 4.11
N GLU A 175 1.22 -4.90 5.10
CA GLU A 175 2.41 -4.72 5.90
C GLU A 175 3.70 -4.81 5.08
N GLU A 176 3.87 -5.85 4.25
CA GLU A 176 5.08 -6.04 3.46
C GLU A 176 5.27 -4.90 2.45
N LEU A 177 4.19 -4.46 1.81
CA LEU A 177 4.19 -3.27 0.96
C LEU A 177 4.67 -2.04 1.75
N GLN A 178 4.12 -1.81 2.94
CA GLN A 178 4.52 -0.72 3.83
C GLN A 178 5.96 -0.80 4.35
N LYS A 179 6.67 -1.94 4.25
CA LYS A 179 8.10 -2.00 4.54
C LYS A 179 8.91 -1.40 3.38
N LYS A 180 8.48 -1.60 2.13
CA LYS A 180 9.13 -1.09 0.90
C LYS A 180 8.68 0.33 0.54
N LYS A 181 8.80 1.29 1.47
CA LYS A 181 8.31 2.68 1.29
C LYS A 181 8.98 3.48 0.17
N GLN A 182 10.16 3.04 -0.29
CA GLN A 182 10.89 3.65 -1.39
C GLN A 182 10.47 3.12 -2.77
N SER A 183 9.59 2.13 -2.84
CA SER A 183 8.99 1.69 -4.10
C SER A 183 8.17 2.82 -4.73
N ASP A 184 8.14 2.88 -6.07
CA ASP A 184 7.48 3.96 -6.79
C ASP A 184 5.98 4.03 -6.50
N VAL A 185 5.32 2.88 -6.38
CA VAL A 185 3.91 2.78 -5.98
C VAL A 185 3.65 3.48 -4.64
N LEU A 186 4.46 3.19 -3.62
CA LEU A 186 4.28 3.83 -2.32
C LEU A 186 4.73 5.28 -2.30
N ARG A 187 5.81 5.64 -3.02
CA ARG A 187 6.25 7.04 -3.13
C ARG A 187 5.17 7.90 -3.78
N PHE A 188 4.57 7.42 -4.87
CA PHE A 188 3.44 8.07 -5.53
C PHE A 188 2.26 8.23 -4.57
N LEU A 189 1.80 7.14 -3.95
CA LEU A 189 0.69 7.16 -3.00
C LEU A 189 0.94 8.11 -1.82
N LEU A 190 2.15 8.09 -1.25
CA LEU A 190 2.53 8.98 -0.16
C LEU A 190 2.61 10.43 -0.61
N ARG A 191 3.04 10.72 -1.85
CA ARG A 191 3.06 12.09 -2.40
C ARG A 191 1.65 12.67 -2.50
N VAL A 192 0.72 11.92 -3.08
CA VAL A 192 -0.71 12.32 -3.21
C VAL A 192 -1.33 12.52 -1.82
N ARG A 193 -1.17 11.55 -0.91
CA ARG A 193 -1.68 11.68 0.47
C ARG A 193 -1.06 12.85 1.22
N CYS A 194 0.21 13.15 1.00
CA CYS A 194 0.86 14.27 1.67
C CYS A 194 0.32 15.62 1.17
N TRP A 195 -0.05 15.70 -0.12
CA TRP A 195 -0.75 16.88 -0.64
C TRP A 195 -2.11 17.05 0.03
N GLU A 196 -2.93 16.01 0.11
CA GLU A 196 -4.24 16.04 0.79
C GLU A 196 -4.10 16.47 2.26
N LEU A 197 -3.17 15.85 3.01
CA LEU A 197 -2.94 16.15 4.42
C LEU A 197 -2.43 17.58 4.68
N ARG A 198 -1.85 18.27 3.68
CA ARG A 198 -1.45 19.67 3.79
C ARG A 198 -2.64 20.62 3.75
N GLN A 199 -3.66 20.29 2.95
CA GLN A 199 -4.88 21.09 2.82
C GLN A 199 -5.78 20.99 4.06
N LEU A 200 -5.70 19.86 4.78
CA LEU A 200 -6.51 19.64 5.97
C LEU A 200 -6.00 20.43 7.20
N LYS A 201 -6.90 20.64 8.17
CA LYS A 201 -6.58 21.27 9.46
C LYS A 201 -5.50 20.49 10.21
N VAL A 202 -4.72 21.21 11.04
CA VAL A 202 -3.58 20.67 11.81
C VAL A 202 -3.95 19.43 12.61
N ILE A 203 -5.13 19.45 13.24
CA ILE A 203 -5.76 18.31 13.92
C ILE A 203 -7.12 18.12 13.27
N HIS A 204 -7.37 16.96 12.68
CA HIS A 204 -8.67 16.61 12.09
C HIS A 204 -9.05 15.17 12.40
N ARG A 205 -10.35 14.91 12.52
CA ARG A 205 -10.89 13.56 12.72
C ARG A 205 -10.86 12.82 11.38
N ALA A 206 -10.34 11.60 11.38
CA ALA A 206 -10.43 10.70 10.22
C ALA A 206 -11.60 9.74 10.40
N SER A 207 -12.34 9.48 9.32
CA SER A 207 -13.45 8.51 9.33
C SER A 207 -12.95 7.08 9.51
N ARG A 208 -11.83 6.73 8.87
CA ARG A 208 -11.20 5.40 8.92
C ARG A 208 -9.67 5.54 9.02
N PRO A 209 -8.97 4.55 9.60
CA PRO A 209 -7.51 4.56 9.63
C PRO A 209 -6.93 4.40 8.22
N SER A 210 -5.95 5.22 7.85
CA SER A 210 -5.28 5.11 6.53
C SER A 210 -4.42 3.85 6.40
N ARG A 211 -4.08 3.24 7.53
CA ARG A 211 -3.27 2.02 7.67
C ARG A 211 -3.97 1.02 8.59
N PRO A 212 -4.93 0.24 8.08
CA PRO A 212 -5.68 -0.72 8.90
C PRO A 212 -4.76 -1.82 9.47
N ASP A 213 -3.72 -2.24 8.74
CA ASP A 213 -2.67 -3.17 9.19
C ASP A 213 -2.04 -2.70 10.51
N LYS A 214 -1.60 -1.44 10.53
CA LYS A 214 -0.84 -0.87 11.64
C LYS A 214 -1.76 -0.50 12.79
N ALA A 215 -2.92 0.06 12.49
CA ALA A 215 -3.91 0.40 13.49
C ALA A 215 -4.34 -0.83 14.30
N ARG A 216 -4.68 -1.94 13.63
CA ARG A 216 -5.12 -3.19 14.29
C ARG A 216 -4.04 -3.76 15.20
N ARG A 217 -2.78 -3.76 14.76
CA ARG A 217 -1.64 -4.20 15.58
C ARG A 217 -1.46 -3.38 16.85
N LEU A 218 -1.85 -2.11 16.81
CA LEU A 218 -1.75 -1.20 17.94
C LEU A 218 -3.02 -1.15 18.81
N GLY A 219 -3.98 -2.04 18.55
CA GLY A 219 -5.17 -2.23 19.38
C GLY A 219 -6.44 -1.54 18.85
N TYR A 220 -6.42 -0.95 17.65
CA TYR A 220 -7.65 -0.45 17.02
C TYR A 220 -8.58 -1.61 16.63
N LYS A 221 -9.87 -1.43 16.90
CA LYS A 221 -10.95 -2.30 16.43
C LYS A 221 -12.00 -1.43 15.74
N ALA A 222 -12.54 -1.92 14.63
CA ALA A 222 -13.58 -1.24 13.89
C ALA A 222 -14.94 -1.49 14.56
N LYS A 223 -15.17 -0.81 15.69
CA LYS A 223 -16.44 -0.79 16.43
C LYS A 223 -16.65 0.59 17.05
N GLN A 224 -17.89 0.87 17.46
CA GLN A 224 -18.22 2.13 18.10
C GLN A 224 -17.37 2.37 19.38
N GLY A 225 -17.01 3.64 19.62
CA GLY A 225 -16.14 4.06 20.71
C GLY A 225 -14.65 4.17 20.35
N TYR A 226 -14.19 3.62 19.21
CA TYR A 226 -12.86 3.91 18.67
C TYR A 226 -12.90 5.10 17.70
N VAL A 227 -11.95 6.02 17.83
CA VAL A 227 -11.83 7.20 16.96
C VAL A 227 -10.39 7.37 16.51
N ILE A 228 -10.20 7.82 15.27
CA ILE A 228 -8.89 8.16 14.71
C ILE A 228 -8.82 9.67 14.48
N TYR A 229 -7.75 10.28 14.97
CA TYR A 229 -7.40 11.66 14.64
C TYR A 229 -6.07 11.70 13.91
N ARG A 230 -5.99 12.54 12.89
CA ARG A 230 -4.77 12.85 12.17
C ARG A 230 -4.21 14.18 12.68
N ILE A 231 -2.90 14.22 12.87
CA ILE A 231 -2.20 15.42 13.30
C ILE A 231 -0.89 15.59 12.53
N ARG A 232 -0.58 16.83 12.16
CA ARG A 232 0.74 17.23 11.68
C ARG A 232 1.57 17.89 12.79
N VAL A 233 2.84 17.51 12.88
CA VAL A 233 3.82 18.08 13.81
C VAL A 233 5.02 18.57 13.02
N ARG A 234 5.43 19.83 13.26
CA ARG A 234 6.56 20.45 12.58
C ARG A 234 7.85 19.66 12.86
N ARG A 235 8.65 19.44 11.82
CA ARG A 235 9.97 18.81 11.86
C ARG A 235 11.00 19.80 12.39
N GLY A 236 12.13 19.26 12.84
CA GLY A 236 13.28 20.03 13.32
C GLY A 236 13.46 19.97 14.84
N GLY A 237 14.48 20.69 15.30
CA GLY A 237 14.75 20.89 16.71
C GLY A 237 13.82 21.93 17.33
N ARG A 238 14.00 22.20 18.64
CA ARG A 238 13.27 23.25 19.35
C ARG A 238 14.27 24.31 19.78
N LYS A 239 14.17 25.50 19.19
CA LYS A 239 14.92 26.68 19.63
C LYS A 239 14.56 27.00 21.08
N ARG A 240 15.55 27.34 21.91
CA ARG A 240 15.28 27.86 23.26
C ARG A 240 14.47 29.16 23.15
N PRO A 241 13.40 29.34 23.94
CA PRO A 241 12.67 30.59 24.00
C PRO A 241 13.48 31.62 24.82
N SER A 242 14.47 32.25 24.19
CA SER A 242 15.25 33.35 24.77
C SER A 242 15.01 34.61 23.94
N PRO A 243 14.55 35.73 24.53
CA PRO A 243 14.45 37.01 23.83
C PRO A 243 15.77 37.36 23.15
N LYS A 244 15.73 37.68 21.85
CA LYS A 244 16.90 37.97 21.00
C LYS A 244 18.01 36.90 21.00
N GLY A 245 17.75 35.70 21.53
CA GLY A 245 18.78 34.68 21.72
C GLY A 245 19.76 34.96 22.87
N ALA A 246 19.54 36.02 23.66
CA ALA A 246 20.40 36.37 24.79
C ALA A 246 20.11 35.43 25.98
N THR A 247 21.15 34.75 26.47
CA THR A 247 21.11 33.87 27.64
C THR A 247 22.14 34.30 28.65
N TYR A 248 21.78 34.31 29.92
CA TYR A 248 22.68 34.69 31.01
C TYR A 248 23.29 33.47 31.72
N GLY A 249 24.39 33.70 32.43
CA GLY A 249 25.09 32.67 33.21
C GLY A 249 26.16 31.92 32.43
N LYS A 250 26.52 30.72 32.93
CA LYS A 250 27.68 29.94 32.47
C LYS A 250 27.61 29.61 30.96
N PRO A 251 28.75 29.63 30.23
CA PRO A 251 28.80 29.33 28.79
C PRO A 251 28.12 28.03 28.36
N THR A 252 28.18 26.97 29.18
CA THR A 252 27.50 25.68 28.91
C THR A 252 25.99 25.82 28.68
N ASN A 253 25.35 26.84 29.27
CA ASN A 253 23.93 27.08 29.18
C ASN A 253 23.55 28.03 28.04
N GLN A 254 24.49 28.54 27.25
CA GLN A 254 24.20 29.58 26.24
C GLN A 254 23.71 29.03 24.88
N GLY A 255 23.57 27.72 24.74
CA GLY A 255 23.07 27.10 23.51
C GLY A 255 21.61 27.41 23.17
N ILE A 256 21.34 27.90 21.95
CA ILE A 256 20.00 28.28 21.46
C ILE A 256 19.45 27.31 20.40
N ASN A 257 20.18 27.10 19.30
CA ASN A 257 19.64 26.49 18.07
C ASN A 257 19.76 24.96 18.02
N GLN A 258 20.87 24.40 18.48
CA GLN A 258 21.18 22.97 18.29
C GLN A 258 20.52 22.05 19.34
N LEU A 259 19.64 22.60 20.19
CA LEU A 259 18.92 21.83 21.21
C LEU A 259 17.94 20.84 20.59
N LYS A 260 17.96 19.61 21.10
CA LYS A 260 17.03 18.53 20.70
C LYS A 260 15.98 18.35 21.78
N TYR A 261 14.72 18.27 21.35
CA TYR A 261 13.62 18.07 22.29
C TYR A 261 13.67 16.65 22.87
N GLN A 262 13.51 16.51 24.18
CA GLN A 262 13.62 15.23 24.87
C GLN A 262 12.53 14.23 24.46
N ARG A 263 11.34 14.71 24.08
CA ARG A 263 10.23 13.86 23.62
C ARG A 263 10.25 13.75 22.10
N SER A 264 9.91 12.57 21.59
CA SER A 264 9.75 12.37 20.15
C SER A 264 8.57 13.17 19.58
N LEU A 265 8.63 13.53 18.30
CA LEU A 265 7.53 14.22 17.60
C LEU A 265 6.19 13.45 17.67
N ARG A 266 6.25 12.12 17.72
CA ARG A 266 5.07 11.26 17.90
C ARG A 266 4.45 11.40 19.31
N SER A 267 5.25 11.64 20.35
CA SER A 267 4.73 11.94 21.70
C SER A 267 4.06 13.29 21.73
N THR A 268 4.68 14.31 21.10
CA THR A 268 4.10 15.64 20.94
C THR A 268 2.77 15.58 20.17
N ALA A 269 2.67 14.69 19.17
CA ALA A 269 1.45 14.43 18.43
C ALA A 269 0.33 13.89 19.33
N GLU A 270 0.64 12.86 20.12
CA GLU A 270 -0.29 12.26 21.10
C GLU A 270 -0.78 13.31 22.12
N GLU A 271 0.12 14.12 22.67
CA GLU A 271 -0.21 15.15 23.67
C GLU A 271 -1.09 16.26 23.11
N ARG A 272 -0.81 16.74 21.89
CA ARG A 272 -1.62 17.79 21.25
C ARG A 272 -3.04 17.31 20.97
N VAL A 273 -3.20 16.06 20.51
CA VAL A 273 -4.52 15.46 20.28
C VAL A 273 -5.23 15.17 21.61
N GLY A 274 -4.53 14.65 22.62
CA GLY A 274 -5.08 14.41 23.95
C GLY A 274 -5.61 15.68 24.62
N LYS A 275 -4.93 16.82 24.43
CA LYS A 275 -5.42 18.13 24.89
C LYS A 275 -6.66 18.61 24.13
N ARG A 276 -6.69 18.44 22.81
CA ARG A 276 -7.85 18.83 21.97
C ARG A 276 -9.08 17.98 22.25
N CYS A 277 -8.87 16.69 22.53
CA CYS A 277 -9.91 15.70 22.77
C CYS A 277 -9.85 15.20 24.22
N ALA A 278 -9.98 16.10 25.20
CA ALA A 278 -9.74 15.82 26.62
C ALA A 278 -10.64 14.70 27.20
N ASN A 279 -11.85 14.53 26.67
CA ASN A 279 -12.80 13.51 27.10
C ASN A 279 -12.44 12.10 26.60
N LEU A 280 -11.60 11.99 25.57
CA LEU A 280 -11.17 10.72 25.00
C LEU A 280 -9.87 10.23 25.66
N ARG A 281 -9.58 8.94 25.50
CA ARG A 281 -8.36 8.29 25.98
C ARG A 281 -7.44 7.96 24.81
N VAL A 282 -6.21 8.47 24.82
CA VAL A 282 -5.18 8.08 23.85
C VAL A 282 -4.75 6.63 24.12
N LEU A 283 -4.99 5.74 23.15
CA LEU A 283 -4.56 4.35 23.21
C LEU A 283 -3.12 4.22 22.70
N ASN A 284 -2.91 4.61 21.45
CA ASN A 284 -1.63 4.51 20.75
C ASN A 284 -1.62 5.47 19.54
N SER A 285 -0.53 5.49 18.77
CA SER A 285 -0.42 6.29 17.56
C SER A 285 0.44 5.60 16.51
N TYR A 286 0.51 6.10 15.27
CA TYR A 286 1.48 5.62 14.28
C TYR A 286 1.75 6.68 13.22
N TRP A 287 2.92 6.54 12.58
CA TRP A 287 3.31 7.40 11.47
C TRP A 287 2.54 7.03 10.20
N ILE A 288 2.08 8.05 9.47
CA ILE A 288 1.40 7.87 8.19
C ILE A 288 2.16 8.48 7.02
N ASN A 289 2.80 9.65 7.21
CA ASN A 289 3.46 10.38 6.13
C ASN A 289 4.44 11.44 6.65
N GLN A 290 5.29 11.99 5.78
CA GLN A 290 6.13 13.15 6.09
C GLN A 290 6.45 13.96 4.82
N ASP A 291 6.55 15.27 4.97
CA ASP A 291 7.15 16.19 3.98
C ASP A 291 8.40 16.86 4.60
N SER A 292 8.99 17.85 3.93
CA SER A 292 10.16 18.58 4.42
C SER A 292 9.93 19.28 5.77
N THR A 293 8.71 19.78 6.02
CA THR A 293 8.38 20.67 7.14
C THR A 293 7.62 19.96 8.26
N TYR A 294 6.87 18.89 7.97
CA TYR A 294 5.94 18.23 8.88
C TYR A 294 6.08 16.71 8.83
N LYS A 295 5.77 16.09 9.98
CA LYS A 295 5.46 14.66 10.09
C LYS A 295 4.00 14.49 10.46
N TYR A 296 3.36 13.51 9.84
CA TYR A 296 1.95 13.23 10.02
C TYR A 296 1.79 11.92 10.80
N TYR A 297 0.87 11.94 11.76
CA TYR A 297 0.55 10.79 12.61
C TYR A 297 -0.96 10.58 12.70
N GLU A 298 -1.36 9.32 12.81
CA GLU A 298 -2.70 8.94 13.24
C GLU A 298 -2.65 8.52 14.71
N ILE A 299 -3.53 9.11 15.51
CA ILE A 299 -3.69 8.82 16.94
C ILE A 299 -4.98 8.02 17.11
N ILE A 300 -4.86 6.86 17.76
CA ILE A 300 -5.99 6.00 18.13
C ILE A 300 -6.50 6.47 19.48
N LEU A 301 -7.75 6.91 19.52
CA LEU A 301 -8.45 7.32 20.71
C LEU A 301 -9.60 6.36 21.00
N VAL A 302 -9.96 6.29 22.27
CA VAL A 302 -11.09 5.49 22.77
C VAL A 302 -11.98 6.39 23.61
N ASP A 303 -13.28 6.30 23.40
CA ASP A 303 -14.28 6.95 24.24
C ASP A 303 -14.59 6.06 25.47
N PRO A 304 -14.21 6.49 26.69
CA PRO A 304 -14.45 5.70 27.90
C PRO A 304 -15.93 5.66 28.33
N GLN A 305 -16.79 6.54 27.80
CA GLN A 305 -18.22 6.58 28.14
C GLN A 305 -19.06 5.66 27.25
N HIS A 306 -18.51 5.22 26.11
CA HIS A 306 -19.25 4.40 25.17
C HIS A 306 -19.50 2.97 25.69
N LYS A 307 -20.75 2.48 25.65
CA LYS A 307 -21.14 1.14 26.14
C LYS A 307 -20.30 0.01 25.52
N ALA A 308 -20.03 0.08 24.22
CA ALA A 308 -19.22 -0.92 23.50
C ALA A 308 -17.74 -0.99 23.95
N ILE A 309 -17.23 0.03 24.64
CA ILE A 309 -15.89 0.03 25.25
C ILE A 309 -15.98 -0.49 26.68
N ARG A 310 -16.94 0.02 27.47
CA ARG A 310 -17.12 -0.37 28.88
C ARG A 310 -17.40 -1.86 29.05
N ARG A 311 -18.18 -2.45 28.14
CA ARG A 311 -18.56 -3.88 28.17
C ARG A 311 -17.49 -4.82 27.60
N ASP A 312 -16.50 -4.33 26.86
CA ASP A 312 -15.49 -5.20 26.26
C ASP A 312 -14.31 -5.43 27.22
N PRO A 313 -14.14 -6.65 27.75
CA PRO A 313 -13.10 -6.97 28.74
C PRO A 313 -11.67 -6.77 28.21
N ARG A 314 -11.47 -6.71 26.89
CA ARG A 314 -10.13 -6.54 26.29
C ARG A 314 -9.63 -5.09 26.34
N ILE A 315 -10.53 -4.11 26.47
CA ILE A 315 -10.19 -2.68 26.43
C ILE A 315 -10.74 -1.89 27.62
N ASN A 316 -11.73 -2.42 28.36
CA ASN A 316 -12.38 -1.72 29.46
C ASN A 316 -11.41 -1.19 30.54
N TRP A 317 -10.22 -1.78 30.68
CA TRP A 317 -9.15 -1.25 31.53
C TRP A 317 -8.90 0.25 31.30
N ILE A 318 -8.98 0.75 30.06
CA ILE A 318 -8.70 2.15 29.72
C ILE A 318 -9.71 3.14 30.30
N VAL A 319 -10.88 2.65 30.72
CA VAL A 319 -11.98 3.43 31.31
C VAL A 319 -11.62 3.90 32.72
N ASN A 320 -10.81 3.12 33.45
CA ASN A 320 -10.47 3.43 34.84
C ASN A 320 -9.82 4.81 34.98
N PRO A 321 -10.10 5.55 36.07
CA PRO A 321 -9.59 6.90 36.27
C PRO A 321 -8.05 6.96 36.31
N VAL A 322 -7.36 5.90 36.71
CA VAL A 322 -5.89 5.85 36.68
C VAL A 322 -5.30 6.00 35.27
N HIS A 323 -6.10 5.84 34.22
CA HIS A 323 -5.71 5.98 32.82
C HIS A 323 -6.07 7.34 32.19
N LYS A 324 -6.47 8.37 32.97
CA LYS A 324 -6.61 9.73 32.44
C LYS A 324 -5.28 10.28 31.90
N HIS A 325 -5.29 10.94 30.75
CA HIS A 325 -4.13 11.63 30.17
C HIS A 325 -2.81 10.84 30.19
N ARG A 326 -2.85 9.59 29.70
CA ARG A 326 -1.66 8.71 29.62
C ARG A 326 -0.57 9.30 28.74
N GLU A 327 -0.94 10.03 27.69
CA GLU A 327 -0.04 10.77 26.80
C GLU A 327 0.76 11.84 27.56
N SER A 328 0.11 12.63 28.41
CA SER A 328 0.77 13.67 29.21
C SER A 328 1.76 13.12 30.23
N ARG A 329 1.49 11.90 30.74
CA ARG A 329 2.35 11.17 31.70
C ARG A 329 3.41 10.28 31.02
N GLY A 330 3.42 10.22 29.68
CA GLY A 330 4.36 9.38 28.92
C GLY A 330 4.16 7.88 29.17
N LEU A 331 2.91 7.43 29.30
CA LEU A 331 2.54 6.02 29.51
C LEU A 331 2.09 5.31 28.23
N THR A 332 2.02 6.02 27.10
CA THR A 332 1.85 5.44 25.77
C THR A 332 3.12 4.68 25.34
N ALA A 333 3.04 3.83 24.31
CA ALA A 333 4.21 3.11 23.81
C ALA A 333 5.34 4.08 23.40
N THR A 334 4.98 5.20 22.77
CA THR A 334 5.90 6.27 22.39
C THR A 334 6.54 6.93 23.61
N GLY A 335 5.73 7.29 24.62
CA GLY A 335 6.21 7.91 25.86
C GLY A 335 7.14 7.00 26.65
N LYS A 336 6.81 5.72 26.80
CA LYS A 336 7.65 4.72 27.47
C LYS A 336 9.01 4.57 26.79
N LYS A 337 9.04 4.53 25.44
CA LYS A 337 10.29 4.50 24.67
C LYS A 337 11.13 5.75 24.91
N SER A 338 10.51 6.93 24.88
CA SER A 338 11.20 8.22 25.11
C SER A 338 11.78 8.35 26.52
N ARG A 339 11.17 7.70 27.52
CA ARG A 339 11.64 7.66 28.90
C ARG A 339 12.80 6.68 29.12
N GLY A 340 13.17 5.90 28.09
CA GLY A 340 14.17 4.84 28.22
C GLY A 340 13.73 3.77 29.21
N LEU A 341 12.47 3.35 29.19
CA LEU A 341 12.03 2.21 30.00
C LEU A 341 12.35 0.91 29.26
N GLY A 342 13.11 0.02 29.90
CA GLY A 342 13.56 -1.25 29.33
C GLY A 342 14.07 -2.21 30.42
N LYS A 343 14.77 -3.26 29.99
CA LYS A 343 15.33 -4.30 30.87
C LYS A 343 16.82 -4.50 30.58
N GLY A 344 17.60 -4.84 31.59
CA GLY A 344 19.05 -5.07 31.49
C GLY A 344 19.90 -3.87 31.90
N HIS A 345 21.21 -4.06 31.90
CA HIS A 345 22.20 -3.13 32.49
C HIS A 345 22.11 -1.69 31.95
N ARG A 346 21.70 -1.51 30.68
CA ARG A 346 21.54 -0.18 30.06
C ARG A 346 20.40 0.66 30.64
N TYR A 347 19.51 0.06 31.43
CA TYR A 347 18.30 0.70 31.95
C TYR A 347 18.32 0.90 33.47
N ASN A 348 19.41 0.57 34.16
CA ASN A 348 19.52 0.65 35.63
C ASN A 348 19.10 2.02 36.19
N LYS A 349 19.41 3.11 35.47
CA LYS A 349 19.09 4.48 35.87
C LYS A 349 17.69 4.95 35.46
N THR A 350 16.91 4.15 34.73
CA THR A 350 15.64 4.58 34.12
C THR A 350 14.46 3.63 34.33
N THR A 351 14.67 2.36 34.70
CA THR A 351 13.62 1.32 34.82
C THR A 351 12.40 1.75 35.64
N ALA A 352 12.60 2.35 36.82
CA ALA A 352 11.51 2.83 37.68
C ALA A 352 11.14 4.33 37.43
N GLY A 353 11.79 4.95 36.45
CA GLY A 353 11.76 6.38 36.16
C GLY A 353 13.02 7.11 36.66
N ARG A 354 13.67 7.85 35.75
CA ARG A 354 14.96 8.52 36.00
C ARG A 354 15.03 9.30 37.33
N ARG A 355 14.01 10.12 37.61
CA ARG A 355 13.96 10.92 38.84
C ARG A 355 13.74 10.08 40.10
N LYS A 356 12.94 9.01 40.01
CA LYS A 356 12.70 8.08 41.14
C LYS A 356 13.98 7.34 41.50
N THR A 357 14.68 6.80 40.50
CA THR A 357 15.96 6.12 40.72
C THR A 357 17.02 7.07 41.27
N TRP A 358 17.13 8.28 40.70
CA TRP A 358 18.05 9.29 41.21
C TRP A 358 17.74 9.63 42.68
N LYS A 359 16.46 9.89 43.03
CA LYS A 359 16.06 10.17 44.41
C LYS A 359 16.47 9.02 45.35
N LYS A 360 16.18 7.77 44.99
CA LYS A 360 16.55 6.59 45.79
C LYS A 360 18.05 6.57 46.13
N HIS A 361 18.92 6.85 45.15
CA HIS A 361 20.37 6.76 45.36
C HIS A 361 20.96 7.97 46.07
N ASN A 362 20.27 9.11 46.06
CA ASN A 362 20.73 10.35 46.71
C ASN A 362 19.95 10.64 48.01
N THR A 363 19.11 9.70 48.47
CA THR A 363 18.42 9.82 49.76
C THR A 363 19.33 9.28 50.85
N LEU A 364 19.71 10.12 51.81
CA LEU A 364 20.41 9.70 53.02
C LEU A 364 19.48 8.78 53.82
N SER A 365 19.90 7.54 54.05
CA SER A 365 19.15 6.56 54.85
C SER A 365 19.70 6.56 56.27
N LEU A 366 18.91 7.07 57.22
CA LEU A 366 19.24 7.08 58.64
C LEU A 366 18.38 6.05 59.35
N TRP A 367 18.96 4.87 59.61
CA TRP A 367 18.30 3.83 60.38
C TRP A 367 18.35 4.14 61.88
N ARG A 368 17.34 3.68 62.62
CA ARG A 368 17.25 3.86 64.08
C ARG A 368 18.46 3.25 64.81
N TYR A 369 18.95 2.14 64.30
CA TYR A 369 20.16 1.45 64.75
C TYR A 369 21.09 1.35 63.55
N ARG A 370 22.35 1.74 63.72
CA ARG A 370 23.35 1.77 62.65
C ARG A 370 24.17 0.50 62.60
#